data_AF-A0A4E0RS19-F1
#
_entry.id   AF-A0A4E0RS19-F1
#
_cell.length_a   1.000
_cell.length_b   1.000
_cell.length_c   1.000
_cell.angle_alpha   90.00
_cell.angle_beta   90.00
_cell.angle_gamma   90.00
#
_symmetry.space_group_name_H-M   'P 1'
#
loop_
_entity.id
_entity.type
_entity.pdbx_description
1 polymer ?
#
loop_
_entity_poly.entity_id
_entity_poly.type
_entity_poly.pdbx_seq_one_letter_code
_entity_poly.pdbx_strand_id
1 'polypeptide(L)'
;MLQQVSQQLSTDEKLIIVLDALDEVDDLVGGNKLFLPITLPNCVYFVVTTRPGETFRIFCEQAHVLIKQDSKENLRDIENFVSKAVEQAGIQGVDSQKLIEHLIA
;
A
#
# COMPACT_ATOMS: atom_id res chain seq x y z
N MET A 1 11.14 -16.58 -12.16
CA MET A 1 9.86 -15.94 -12.52
C MET A 1 10.01 -14.43 -12.69
N LEU A 2 10.20 -13.61 -11.65
CA LEU A 2 10.29 -12.13 -11.80
C LEU A 2 11.41 -11.67 -12.74
N GLN A 3 12.57 -12.33 -12.71
CA GLN A 3 13.67 -12.02 -13.62
C GLN A 3 13.32 -12.26 -15.10
N GLN A 4 12.51 -13.27 -15.40
CA GLN A 4 12.08 -13.55 -16.77
C GLN A 4 11.10 -12.49 -17.26
N VAL A 5 10.20 -12.02 -16.38
CA VAL A 5 9.29 -10.93 -16.70
C VAL A 5 10.06 -9.64 -16.93
N SER A 6 11.02 -9.31 -16.05
CA SER A 6 11.91 -8.15 -16.21
C SER A 6 12.65 -8.14 -17.56
N GLN A 7 13.10 -9.31 -18.05
CA GLN A 7 13.75 -9.44 -19.36
C GLN A 7 12.81 -9.27 -20.56
N GLN A 8 11.50 -9.36 -20.35
CA GLN A 8 10.48 -9.16 -21.39
C GLN A 8 9.95 -7.73 -21.41
N LEU A 9 10.21 -6.93 -20.37
CA LEU A 9 9.84 -5.51 -20.36
C LEU A 9 10.69 -4.75 -21.36
N SER A 10 10.05 -3.93 -22.18
CA SER A 10 10.74 -2.92 -22.98
C SER A 10 11.36 -1.83 -22.08
N THR A 11 12.26 -1.01 -22.63
CA THR A 11 13.05 -0.04 -21.86
C THR A 11 12.21 0.96 -21.06
N ASP A 12 10.99 1.26 -21.51
CA ASP A 12 10.09 2.21 -20.86
C ASP A 12 8.98 1.53 -20.03
N GLU A 13 8.92 0.20 -20.03
CA GLU A 13 7.93 -0.57 -19.28
C GLU A 13 8.41 -0.87 -17.86
N LYS A 14 7.46 -0.82 -16.92
CA LYS A 14 7.69 -1.14 -15.50
C LYS A 14 6.63 -2.11 -15.03
N LEU A 15 7.06 -3.11 -14.26
CA LEU A 15 6.15 -3.96 -13.50
C LEU A 15 6.01 -3.39 -12.09
N ILE A 16 4.80 -2.99 -11.72
CA ILE A 16 4.49 -2.54 -10.35
C ILE A 16 3.57 -3.57 -9.72
N ILE A 17 4.01 -4.15 -8.61
CA ILE A 17 3.24 -5.12 -7.82
C ILE A 17 2.78 -4.41 -6.54
N VAL A 18 1.46 -4.28 -6.39
CA VAL A 18 0.84 -3.67 -5.21
C VAL A 18 0.36 -4.76 -4.28
N LEU A 19 0.77 -4.72 -3.03
CA LEU A 19 0.39 -5.67 -1.99
C LEU A 19 -0.25 -4.92 -0.84
N ASP A 20 -1.46 -5.34 -0.50
CA ASP A 20 -2.18 -4.78 0.63
C ASP A 20 -2.06 -5.68 1.87
N ALA A 21 -1.99 -5.05 3.04
CA ALA A 21 -2.02 -5.67 4.37
C ALA A 21 -1.06 -6.86 4.51
N LEU A 22 0.21 -6.67 4.14
CA LEU A 22 1.20 -7.76 4.15
C LEU A 22 1.44 -8.36 5.54
N ASP A 23 1.19 -7.59 6.59
CA ASP A 23 1.30 -8.05 7.98
C ASP A 23 0.30 -9.17 8.34
N GLU A 24 -0.77 -9.34 7.57
CA GLU A 24 -1.77 -10.40 7.76
C GLU A 24 -1.28 -11.79 7.28
N VAL A 25 -0.09 -11.87 6.67
CA VAL A 25 0.53 -13.12 6.23
C VAL A 25 1.45 -13.67 7.33
N ASP A 26 1.31 -14.97 7.61
CA ASP A 26 2.14 -15.67 8.59
C ASP A 26 3.64 -15.60 8.24
N ASP A 27 4.45 -15.38 9.29
CA ASP A 27 5.91 -15.46 9.18
C ASP A 27 6.38 -16.89 8.95
N LEU A 28 7.00 -17.13 7.81
CA LEU A 28 7.63 -18.42 7.52
C LEU A 28 9.06 -18.42 8.03
N VAL A 29 9.35 -19.41 8.87
CA VAL A 29 10.65 -19.54 9.56
C VAL A 29 11.80 -19.47 8.56
N GLY A 30 12.62 -18.43 8.67
CA GLY A 30 13.85 -18.24 7.90
C GLY A 30 13.70 -17.51 6.57
N GLY A 31 12.49 -17.12 6.15
CA GLY A 31 12.23 -16.45 4.88
C GLY A 31 11.94 -14.95 4.97
N ASN A 32 11.78 -14.31 3.81
CA ASN A 32 11.05 -13.06 3.64
C ASN A 32 9.58 -13.42 3.41
N LYS A 33 8.62 -12.77 4.10
CA LYS A 33 7.15 -12.99 3.92
C LYS A 33 6.72 -12.98 2.45
N LEU A 34 7.39 -12.19 1.64
CA LEU A 34 7.08 -12.04 0.21
C LEU A 34 7.66 -13.16 -0.67
N PHE A 35 8.48 -14.07 -0.13
CA PHE A 35 9.28 -15.04 -0.89
C PHE A 35 10.06 -14.41 -2.05
N LEU A 36 10.36 -13.11 -1.95
CA LEU A 36 11.07 -12.41 -3.00
C LEU A 36 12.55 -12.77 -2.95
N PRO A 37 13.22 -12.73 -4.11
CA PRO A 37 14.66 -12.73 -4.12
C PRO A 37 15.18 -11.57 -3.25
N ILE A 38 16.37 -11.77 -2.70
CA ILE A 38 17.09 -10.79 -1.88
C ILE A 38 17.26 -9.46 -2.62
N THR A 39 17.33 -9.47 -3.95
CA THR A 39 17.38 -8.27 -4.81
C THR A 39 16.25 -8.30 -5.83
N LEU A 40 15.65 -7.14 -6.12
CA LEU A 40 14.64 -7.03 -7.16
C LEU A 40 15.29 -6.88 -8.55
N PRO A 41 14.75 -7.53 -9.60
CA PRO A 41 15.17 -7.31 -10.97
C PRO A 41 14.91 -5.87 -11.44
N ASN A 42 15.61 -5.43 -12.47
CA ASN A 42 15.41 -4.11 -13.07
C ASN A 42 13.95 -3.90 -13.53
N CYS A 43 13.47 -2.68 -13.39
CA CYS A 43 12.12 -2.26 -13.80
C CYS A 43 10.97 -2.99 -13.06
N VAL A 44 11.26 -3.70 -11.97
CA VAL A 44 10.26 -4.35 -11.10
C VAL A 44 10.21 -3.61 -9.77
N TYR A 45 9.02 -3.15 -9.39
CA TYR A 45 8.78 -2.37 -8.18
C TYR A 45 7.68 -3.00 -7.35
N PHE A 46 7.81 -2.87 -6.03
CA PHE A 46 6.80 -3.28 -5.07
C PHE A 46 6.30 -2.06 -4.32
N VAL A 47 4.99 -1.98 -4.14
CA VAL A 47 4.32 -1.03 -3.25
C VAL A 47 3.55 -1.86 -2.24
N VAL A 48 3.92 -1.72 -0.97
CA VAL A 48 3.45 -2.62 0.09
C VAL A 48 2.87 -1.78 1.22
N THR A 49 1.66 -2.12 1.67
CA THR A 49 1.11 -1.62 2.93
C THR A 49 1.31 -2.66 4.03
N THR A 50 1.66 -2.18 5.22
CA THR A 50 1.95 -3.03 6.37
C THR A 50 1.86 -2.22 7.66
N ARG A 51 1.75 -2.89 8.82
CA ARG A 51 1.81 -2.21 10.12
C ARG A 51 3.21 -1.70 10.45
N PRO A 52 3.33 -0.62 11.25
CA PRO A 52 4.63 -0.11 11.68
C PRO A 52 5.46 -1.18 12.41
N GLY A 53 6.77 -1.24 12.10
CA GLY A 53 7.71 -2.16 12.76
C GLY A 53 7.99 -3.46 11.99
N GLU A 54 7.30 -3.69 10.88
CA GLU A 54 7.56 -4.81 9.99
C GLU A 54 8.92 -4.67 9.30
N THR A 55 9.73 -5.73 9.35
CA THR A 55 11.10 -5.74 8.86
C THR A 55 11.22 -6.68 7.66
N PHE A 56 11.56 -6.13 6.50
CA PHE A 56 11.76 -6.90 5.27
C PHE A 56 13.21 -7.32 5.09
N ARG A 57 13.43 -8.60 4.82
CA ARG A 57 14.76 -9.14 4.48
C ARG A 57 15.02 -9.01 2.96
N ILE A 58 14.91 -7.78 2.45
CA ILE A 58 15.16 -7.44 1.04
C ILE A 58 16.29 -6.41 0.99
N PHE A 59 17.24 -6.62 0.09
CA PHE A 59 18.42 -5.78 -0.11
C PHE A 59 18.33 -5.05 -1.46
N CYS A 60 17.36 -4.16 -1.56
CA CYS A 60 17.23 -3.22 -2.67
C CYS A 60 16.96 -1.80 -2.13
N GLU A 61 16.94 -0.82 -3.04
CA GLU A 61 16.48 0.53 -2.72
C GLU A 61 15.04 0.46 -2.16
N GLN A 62 14.83 1.13 -1.04
CA GLN A 62 13.57 1.14 -0.31
C GLN A 62 13.26 2.56 0.13
N ALA A 63 12.00 2.95 -0.04
CA ALA A 63 11.45 4.18 0.51
C ALA A 63 10.29 3.79 1.43
N HIS A 64 10.29 4.34 2.64
CA HIS A 64 9.23 4.12 3.62
C HIS A 64 8.43 5.40 3.82
N VAL A 65 7.11 5.28 3.75
CA VAL A 65 6.18 6.36 4.07
C VAL A 65 5.36 5.91 5.27
N LEU A 66 5.53 6.60 6.41
CA LEU A 66 4.69 6.37 7.57
C LEU A 66 3.44 7.24 7.45
N ILE A 67 2.29 6.60 7.21
CA ILE A 67 0.99 7.26 7.25
C ILE A 67 0.48 7.19 8.69
N LYS A 68 0.43 8.33 9.38
CA LYS A 68 -0.13 8.41 10.72
C LYS A 68 -1.63 8.68 10.62
N GLN A 69 -2.41 7.98 11.44
CA GLN A 69 -3.86 8.12 11.46
C GLN A 69 -4.30 9.56 11.80
N ASP A 70 -3.56 10.23 12.68
CA ASP A 70 -3.84 11.59 13.16
C ASP A 70 -3.11 12.69 12.38
N SER A 71 -2.42 12.36 11.27
CA SER A 71 -1.75 13.40 10.47
C SER A 71 -2.78 14.30 9.79
N LYS A 72 -2.46 15.59 9.68
CA LYS A 72 -3.35 16.57 9.02
C LYS A 72 -3.63 16.19 7.57
N GLU A 73 -2.64 15.62 6.91
CA GLU A 73 -2.74 15.11 5.54
C GLU A 73 -3.74 13.94 5.46
N ASN A 74 -3.63 12.95 6.36
CA ASN A 74 -4.54 11.81 6.39
C ASN A 74 -5.97 12.23 6.72
N LEU A 75 -6.16 13.11 7.71
CA LEU A 75 -7.48 13.64 8.08
C LEU A 75 -8.13 14.38 6.90
N ARG A 76 -7.35 15.18 6.17
CA ARG A 76 -7.82 15.87 4.96
C ARG A 76 -8.20 14.89 3.85
N ASP A 77 -7.43 13.83 3.67
CA ASP A 77 -7.72 12.80 2.67
C ASP A 77 -8.99 12.01 3.02
N ILE A 78 -9.20 11.69 4.31
CA ILE A 78 -10.44 11.08 4.81
C ILE A 78 -11.64 12.00 4.53
N GLU A 79 -11.54 13.29 4.88
CA GLU A 79 -12.59 14.27 4.62
C GLU A 79 -12.94 14.36 3.13
N ASN A 80 -11.92 14.44 2.26
CA ASN A 80 -12.09 14.48 0.81
C ASN A 80 -12.72 13.19 0.26
N PHE A 81 -12.29 12.03 0.77
CA PHE A 81 -12.79 10.73 0.34
C PHE A 81 -14.26 10.56 0.72
N VAL A 82 -14.61 10.79 1.98
CA VAL A 82 -15.99 10.66 2.47
C VAL A 82 -16.92 11.62 1.76
N SER A 83 -16.50 12.88 1.58
CA SER A 83 -17.30 13.89 0.88
C SER A 83 -17.64 13.48 -0.56
N LYS A 84 -16.71 12.83 -1.27
CA LYS A 84 -16.96 12.28 -2.62
C LYS A 84 -17.78 10.99 -2.58
N ALA A 85 -17.58 10.15 -1.56
CA ALA A 85 -18.27 8.87 -1.45
C ALA A 85 -19.78 9.08 -1.26
N VAL A 86 -20.21 10.06 -0.45
CA VAL A 86 -21.65 10.33 -0.22
C VAL A 86 -22.39 10.84 -1.46
N GLU A 87 -21.69 11.36 -2.46
CA GLU A 87 -22.29 11.77 -3.74
C GLU A 87 -22.64 10.56 -4.62
N GLN A 88 -22.03 9.40 -4.39
CA GLN A 88 -22.27 8.19 -5.17
C GLN A 88 -23.67 7.65 -4.92
N ALA A 89 -24.34 7.20 -5.99
CA ALA A 89 -25.75 6.80 -6.02
C ALA A 89 -26.17 5.71 -4.98
N GLY A 90 -25.21 5.02 -4.35
CA GLY A 90 -25.46 4.03 -3.30
C GLY A 90 -25.30 4.53 -1.85
N ILE A 91 -24.81 5.76 -1.64
CA ILE A 91 -24.48 6.32 -0.30
C ILE A 91 -25.22 7.66 -0.07
N GLN A 92 -26.04 8.09 -1.03
CA GLN A 92 -26.77 9.34 -0.95
C GLN A 92 -27.71 9.38 0.26
N GLY A 93 -27.79 10.54 0.91
CA GLY A 93 -28.64 10.77 2.09
C GLY A 93 -27.94 10.53 3.43
N VAL A 94 -26.67 10.14 3.43
CA VAL A 94 -25.85 10.09 4.64
C VAL A 94 -25.18 11.44 4.90
N ASP A 95 -25.22 11.90 6.15
CA ASP A 95 -24.54 13.11 6.61
C ASP A 95 -23.02 12.85 6.66
N SER A 96 -22.29 13.46 5.72
CA SER A 96 -20.85 13.32 5.60
C SER A 96 -20.11 13.79 6.85
N GLN A 97 -20.63 14.80 7.54
CA GLN A 97 -19.96 15.38 8.70
C GLN A 97 -20.02 14.42 9.89
N LYS A 98 -21.16 13.75 10.10
CA LYS A 98 -21.27 12.69 11.12
C LYS A 98 -20.39 11.48 10.83
N LEU A 99 -20.24 11.10 9.55
CA LEU A 99 -19.35 10.01 9.17
C LEU A 99 -17.89 10.37 9.44
N ILE A 100 -17.48 11.59 9.08
CA ILE A 100 -16.12 12.08 9.31
C ILE A 100 -15.81 12.12 10.81
N GLU A 101 -16.72 12.65 11.64
CA GLU A 101 -16.56 12.65 13.09
C GLU A 101 -16.39 11.24 13.67
N HIS A 102 -17.13 10.25 13.15
CA HIS A 102 -17.01 8.86 13.60
C HIS A 102 -15.70 8.18 13.16
N LEU A 103 -15.15 8.56 12.01
CA LEU A 103 -13.92 7.97 11.46
C LEU A 103 -12.64 8.59 12.04
N ILE A 104 -12.74 9.78 12.61
CA ILE A 104 -11.61 10.54 13.19
C ILE A 104 -11.56 10.44 14.73
N ALA A 105 -12.66 10.07 15.38
CA ALA A 105 -12.76 9.88 16.84
C ALA A 105 -12.09 8.58 17.33
#